data_AF-A0A963J2M6-F1
#
_entry.id   AF-A0A963J2M6-F1
#
_cell.length_a   1.000
_cell.length_b   1.000
_cell.length_c   1.000
_cell.angle_alpha   90.00
_cell.angle_beta   90.00
_cell.angle_gamma   90.00
#
_symmetry.space_group_name_H-M   'P 1'
#
loop_
_entity.id
_entity.type
_entity.pdbx_description
1 polymer ?
#
loop_
_entity_poly.entity_id
_entity_poly.type
_entity_poly.pdbx_seq_one_letter_code
_entity_poly.pdbx_strand_id
1 'polypeptide(L)'
;MAKRTTPTPPLPGQDTAPAAETPTQKLDRLTQAAIAPLTGGLSPVSLGLATADWAWHLALSPGRQLELAALAARLAGETLRSAVSGTDEATAPPDEDPRFRHPAWSQWPFSQMRTGFHNTEAFWREAAQVPGMTAHHTDLTRFFARQWLDMLSPANRATTNPVVQRDMLESGGAHLRKGLQHWLVDATGVPTPGEAEPVERFRVGHDVAVTPGKVVYRNALIELIRYAPQTAKVHPEPVLIVPSWIMKFYILDLSPHNSLVRYLVGQGHTVYMLSWRNPDAQDAQLTMDDYLRLGVLDALQAVGAQHGTQVPVHAMG
;
A
#
# COMPACT_ATOMS: atom_id res chain seq x y z
N MET A 1 -40.85 -35.43 23.91
CA MET A 1 -40.19 -34.91 22.68
C MET A 1 -38.78 -34.49 23.04
N ALA A 2 -37.78 -35.33 22.69
CA ALA A 2 -36.37 -35.08 22.99
C ALA A 2 -35.82 -33.98 22.06
N LYS A 3 -35.22 -32.93 22.62
CA LYS A 3 -34.48 -31.92 21.87
C LYS A 3 -33.23 -32.58 21.29
N ARG A 4 -33.17 -32.71 19.97
CA ARG A 4 -31.94 -33.07 19.24
C ARG A 4 -30.92 -31.96 19.46
N THR A 5 -29.89 -32.23 20.25
CA THR A 5 -28.65 -31.48 20.27
C THR A 5 -27.91 -31.78 18.97
N THR A 6 -27.96 -30.87 18.02
CA THR A 6 -27.04 -30.87 16.88
C THR A 6 -25.62 -30.57 17.42
N PRO A 7 -24.62 -31.43 17.16
CA PRO A 7 -23.25 -31.11 17.54
C PRO A 7 -22.78 -29.90 16.74
N THR A 8 -22.16 -28.95 17.43
CA THR A 8 -21.47 -27.80 16.83
C THR A 8 -20.41 -28.34 15.87
N PRO A 9 -20.37 -27.87 14.60
CA PRO A 9 -19.31 -28.29 13.69
C PRO A 9 -17.95 -27.87 14.26
N PRO A 10 -16.91 -28.72 14.17
CA PRO A 10 -15.58 -28.36 14.63
C PRO A 10 -15.10 -27.11 13.88
N LEU A 11 -14.41 -26.22 14.62
CA LEU A 11 -13.78 -25.03 14.04
C LEU A 11 -12.79 -25.47 12.94
N PRO A 12 -12.83 -24.88 11.72
CA PRO A 12 -11.83 -25.16 10.71
C PRO A 12 -10.48 -24.65 11.22
N GLY A 13 -9.55 -25.57 11.50
CA GLY A 13 -8.18 -25.25 11.93
C GLY A 13 -7.59 -26.12 13.06
N GLN A 14 -8.37 -27.01 13.69
CA GLN A 14 -7.85 -27.83 14.80
C GLN A 14 -7.29 -29.22 14.44
N ASP A 15 -7.28 -29.62 13.17
CA ASP A 15 -6.67 -30.90 12.76
C ASP A 15 -5.79 -30.72 11.53
N THR A 16 -4.52 -30.44 11.78
CA THR A 16 -3.32 -31.06 11.19
C THR A 16 -2.14 -30.16 11.56
N ALA A 17 -1.28 -30.61 12.46
CA ALA A 17 0.06 -30.04 12.50
C ALA A 17 0.63 -30.15 11.08
N PRO A 18 1.16 -29.06 10.47
CA PRO A 18 1.68 -29.12 9.11
C PRO A 18 2.68 -30.27 9.05
N ALA A 19 2.48 -31.18 8.08
CA ALA A 19 3.36 -32.31 7.90
C ALA A 19 4.81 -31.82 7.87
N ALA A 20 5.70 -32.49 8.61
CA ALA A 20 7.10 -32.07 8.69
C ALA A 20 7.69 -31.95 7.27
N GLU A 21 8.20 -30.75 6.95
CA GLU A 21 8.78 -30.44 5.64
C GLU A 21 9.85 -31.48 5.27
N THR A 22 9.73 -32.09 4.11
CA THR A 22 10.73 -33.06 3.65
C THR A 22 12.04 -32.35 3.28
N PRO A 23 13.20 -33.04 3.28
CA PRO A 23 14.46 -32.44 2.86
C PRO A 23 14.42 -31.83 1.45
N THR A 24 13.66 -32.42 0.53
CA THR A 24 13.49 -31.91 -0.84
C THR A 24 12.62 -30.65 -0.87
N GLN A 25 11.51 -30.61 -0.13
CA GLN A 25 10.69 -29.40 0.00
C GLN A 25 11.47 -28.24 0.63
N LYS A 26 12.32 -28.54 1.62
CA LYS A 26 13.21 -27.55 2.24
C LYS A 26 14.20 -26.97 1.23
N LEU A 27 14.76 -27.81 0.35
CA LEU A 27 15.65 -27.36 -0.71
C LEU A 27 14.92 -26.44 -1.71
N ASP A 28 13.71 -26.82 -2.12
CA ASP A 28 12.88 -26.00 -3.02
C ASP A 28 12.55 -24.65 -2.39
N ARG A 29 12.12 -24.62 -1.12
CA ARG A 29 11.83 -23.38 -0.39
C ARG A 29 13.07 -22.50 -0.26
N LEU A 30 14.23 -23.06 0.08
CA LEU A 30 15.48 -22.30 0.17
C LEU A 30 15.89 -21.72 -1.19
N THR A 31 15.68 -22.47 -2.27
CA THR A 31 15.93 -22.00 -3.64
C THR A 31 14.99 -20.85 -3.99
N GLN A 32 13.70 -20.98 -3.70
CA GLN A 32 12.71 -19.91 -3.90
C GLN A 32 13.05 -18.66 -3.06
N ALA A 33 13.45 -18.85 -1.80
CA ALA A 33 13.87 -17.77 -0.91
C ALA A 33 15.15 -17.05 -1.41
N ALA A 34 16.08 -17.77 -2.04
CA ALA A 34 17.27 -17.18 -2.65
C ALA A 34 16.95 -16.37 -3.91
N ILE A 35 15.90 -16.74 -4.65
CA ILE A 35 15.45 -16.02 -5.85
C ILE A 35 14.60 -14.80 -5.50
N ALA A 36 13.84 -14.84 -4.39
CA ALA A 36 12.87 -13.81 -4.04
C ALA A 36 13.44 -12.36 -4.02
N PRO A 37 14.66 -12.08 -3.50
CA PRO A 37 15.25 -10.74 -3.57
C PRO A 37 15.48 -10.25 -5.01
N LEU A 38 15.81 -11.16 -5.94
CA LEU A 38 16.06 -10.82 -7.34
C LEU A 38 14.77 -10.39 -8.06
N THR A 39 13.62 -10.86 -7.57
CA THR A 39 12.31 -10.63 -8.19
C THR A 39 11.46 -9.65 -7.39
N GLY A 40 12.00 -9.06 -6.31
CA GLY A 40 11.26 -8.22 -5.38
C GLY A 40 10.09 -8.95 -4.71
N GLY A 41 10.18 -10.28 -4.56
CA GLY A 41 9.10 -11.13 -4.04
C GLY A 41 8.01 -11.49 -5.05
N LEU A 42 8.12 -11.06 -6.30
CA LEU A 42 7.18 -11.43 -7.36
C LEU A 42 7.50 -12.81 -7.93
N SER A 43 6.46 -13.58 -8.31
CA SER A 43 6.62 -14.89 -8.94
C SER A 43 7.02 -14.77 -10.42
N PRO A 44 8.23 -15.21 -10.82
CA PRO A 44 8.65 -15.16 -12.22
C PRO A 44 7.77 -16.03 -13.13
N VAL A 45 7.29 -17.15 -12.60
CA VAL A 45 6.43 -18.08 -13.33
C VAL A 45 5.09 -17.42 -13.64
N SER A 46 4.47 -16.78 -12.65
CA SER A 46 3.18 -16.10 -12.83
C SER A 46 3.28 -14.95 -13.83
N LEU A 47 4.35 -14.15 -13.75
CA LEU A 47 4.60 -13.06 -14.71
C LEU A 47 4.91 -13.59 -16.12
N GLY A 48 5.72 -14.65 -16.22
CA GLY A 48 6.05 -15.28 -17.48
C GLY A 48 4.83 -15.88 -18.17
N LEU A 49 3.97 -16.56 -17.42
CA LEU A 49 2.71 -17.11 -17.94
C LEU A 49 1.75 -16.02 -18.40
N ALA A 50 1.57 -14.95 -17.61
CA ALA A 50 0.73 -13.83 -18.01
C ALA A 50 1.24 -13.13 -19.29
N THR A 51 2.56 -12.93 -19.38
CA THR A 51 3.21 -12.31 -20.55
C THR A 51 3.07 -13.19 -21.79
N ALA A 52 3.27 -14.49 -21.65
CA ALA A 52 3.16 -15.43 -22.76
C ALA A 52 1.70 -15.56 -23.25
N ASP A 53 0.75 -15.66 -22.30
CA ASP A 53 -0.69 -15.67 -22.60
C ASP A 53 -1.11 -14.42 -23.38
N TRP A 54 -0.68 -13.24 -22.93
CA TRP A 54 -0.89 -11.98 -23.64
C TRP A 54 -0.27 -11.98 -25.04
N ALA A 55 1.01 -12.34 -25.15
CA ALA A 55 1.75 -12.29 -26.41
C ALA A 55 1.17 -13.24 -27.47
N TRP A 56 0.83 -14.46 -27.08
CA TRP A 56 0.28 -15.46 -28.00
C TRP A 56 -1.13 -15.10 -28.47
N HIS A 57 -2.01 -14.66 -27.56
CA HIS A 57 -3.33 -14.19 -27.93
C HIS A 57 -3.25 -12.99 -28.87
N LEU A 58 -2.34 -12.05 -28.62
CA LEU A 58 -2.15 -10.90 -29.50
C LEU A 58 -1.62 -11.32 -30.87
N ALA A 59 -0.60 -12.18 -30.91
CA ALA A 59 0.02 -12.66 -32.13
C ALA A 59 -0.96 -13.38 -33.06
N LEU A 60 -1.92 -14.11 -32.50
CA LEU A 60 -2.94 -14.86 -33.23
C LEU A 60 -4.23 -14.06 -33.52
N SER A 61 -4.26 -12.77 -33.13
CA SER A 61 -5.44 -11.90 -33.28
C SER A 61 -5.21 -10.75 -34.26
N PRO A 62 -5.22 -10.99 -35.60
CA PRO A 62 -4.95 -9.95 -36.60
C PRO A 62 -5.93 -8.77 -36.55
N GLY A 63 -7.20 -9.01 -36.22
CA GLY A 63 -8.19 -7.94 -36.02
C GLY A 63 -7.81 -7.01 -34.87
N ARG A 64 -7.43 -7.57 -33.71
CA ARG A 64 -6.97 -6.79 -32.55
C ARG A 64 -5.68 -6.03 -32.86
N GLN A 65 -4.75 -6.63 -33.62
CA GLN A 65 -3.54 -5.94 -34.07
C GLN A 65 -3.87 -4.72 -34.93
N LEU A 66 -4.82 -4.82 -35.86
CA LEU A 66 -5.26 -3.70 -36.68
C LEU A 66 -5.94 -2.61 -35.86
N GLU A 67 -6.80 -2.98 -34.90
CA GLU A 67 -7.42 -2.03 -33.96
C GLU A 67 -6.37 -1.26 -33.16
N LEU A 68 -5.40 -1.97 -32.58
CA LEU A 68 -4.31 -1.36 -31.81
C LEU A 68 -3.40 -0.50 -32.70
N ALA A 69 -3.11 -0.93 -33.92
CA ALA A 69 -2.33 -0.13 -34.87
C ALA A 69 -3.06 1.17 -35.26
N ALA A 70 -4.38 1.10 -35.51
CA ALA A 70 -5.19 2.28 -35.79
C ALA A 70 -5.27 3.23 -34.58
N LEU A 71 -5.41 2.68 -33.38
CA LEU A 71 -5.38 3.43 -32.13
C LEU A 71 -4.02 4.12 -31.93
N ALA A 72 -2.92 3.40 -32.11
CA ALA A 72 -1.57 3.96 -32.02
C ALA A 72 -1.34 5.09 -33.03
N ALA A 73 -1.77 4.92 -34.29
CA ALA A 73 -1.67 5.96 -35.31
C ALA A 73 -2.48 7.21 -34.95
N ARG A 74 -3.70 7.03 -34.44
CA ARG A 74 -4.54 8.14 -33.97
C ARG A 74 -3.89 8.90 -32.82
N LEU A 75 -3.47 8.19 -31.78
CA LEU A 75 -2.85 8.76 -30.58
C LEU A 75 -1.52 9.46 -30.89
N ALA A 76 -0.71 8.89 -31.79
CA ALA A 76 0.51 9.54 -32.29
C ALA A 76 0.19 10.85 -33.03
N GLY A 77 -0.86 10.84 -33.85
CA GLY A 77 -1.37 12.04 -34.51
C GLY A 77 -1.84 13.12 -33.53
N GLU A 78 -2.53 12.73 -32.45
CA GLU A 78 -2.96 13.64 -31.38
C GLU A 78 -1.74 14.27 -30.65
N THR A 79 -0.73 13.47 -30.30
CA THR A 79 0.53 13.94 -29.70
C THR A 79 1.31 14.89 -30.62
N LEU A 80 1.33 14.63 -31.93
CA LEU A 80 2.02 15.51 -32.88
C LEU A 80 1.27 16.84 -33.04
N ARG A 81 -0.06 16.80 -33.12
CA ARG A 81 -0.89 18.01 -33.24
C ARG A 81 -0.80 18.90 -32.00
N SER A 82 -0.74 18.32 -30.79
CA SER A 82 -0.62 19.11 -29.56
C SER A 82 0.67 19.94 -29.50
N ALA A 83 1.73 19.50 -30.19
CA ALA A 83 2.97 20.25 -30.28
C ALA A 83 2.91 21.43 -31.26
N VAL A 84 2.06 21.35 -32.29
CA VAL A 84 1.93 22.38 -33.33
C VAL A 84 0.88 23.41 -32.95
N SER A 85 -0.18 23.00 -32.24
CA SER A 85 -1.33 23.86 -31.98
C SER A 85 -1.04 24.99 -31.00
N GLY A 86 0.06 24.96 -30.23
CA GLY A 86 0.50 26.05 -29.34
C GLY A 86 -0.63 26.64 -28.51
N THR A 87 -1.68 25.85 -28.26
CA THR A 87 -2.96 26.33 -27.73
C THR A 87 -2.65 26.91 -26.37
N ASP A 88 -3.13 28.13 -26.10
CA ASP A 88 -3.05 28.80 -24.81
C ASP A 88 -3.63 27.88 -23.72
N GLU A 89 -2.81 26.97 -23.21
CA GLU A 89 -3.17 26.01 -22.18
C GLU A 89 -3.38 26.69 -20.82
N ALA A 90 -3.14 28.00 -20.73
CA ALA A 90 -3.49 28.83 -19.58
C ALA A 90 -4.98 28.76 -19.21
N THR A 91 -5.85 28.35 -20.15
CA THR A 91 -7.30 28.18 -19.92
C THR A 91 -7.78 26.72 -19.91
N ALA A 92 -6.90 25.74 -20.08
CA ALA A 92 -7.27 24.33 -19.97
C ALA A 92 -7.48 23.95 -18.49
N PRO A 93 -8.44 23.07 -18.17
CA PRO A 93 -8.57 22.55 -16.81
C PRO A 93 -7.25 21.89 -16.39
N PRO A 94 -6.86 21.99 -15.10
CA PRO A 94 -5.66 21.33 -14.60
C PRO A 94 -5.73 19.83 -14.87
N ASP A 95 -4.58 19.24 -15.18
CA ASP A 95 -4.50 17.81 -15.45
C ASP A 95 -4.98 17.01 -14.23
N GLU A 96 -5.86 16.03 -14.45
CA GLU A 96 -6.37 15.16 -13.40
C GLU A 96 -5.22 14.34 -12.76
N ASP A 97 -4.20 14.01 -13.55
CA ASP A 97 -3.01 13.28 -13.10
C ASP A 97 -2.11 14.17 -12.22
N PRO A 98 -1.93 13.81 -10.93
CA PRO A 98 -1.09 14.56 -10.00
C PRO A 98 0.34 14.84 -10.51
N ARG A 99 0.89 13.97 -11.36
CA ARG A 99 2.25 14.09 -11.91
C ARG A 99 2.41 15.33 -12.80
N PHE A 100 1.33 15.75 -13.46
CA PHE A 100 1.34 16.78 -14.50
C PHE A 100 0.53 18.03 -14.15
N ARG A 101 0.07 18.16 -12.90
CA ARG A 101 -0.74 19.29 -12.42
C ARG A 101 -0.03 20.64 -12.46
N HIS A 102 1.30 20.65 -12.31
CA HIS A 102 2.04 21.91 -12.23
C HIS A 102 2.00 22.66 -13.59
N PRO A 103 1.72 23.97 -13.64
CA PRO A 103 1.56 24.72 -14.89
C PRO A 103 2.75 24.67 -15.85
N ALA A 104 3.95 24.37 -15.35
CA ALA A 104 5.14 24.19 -16.19
C ALA A 104 5.02 23.01 -17.18
N TRP A 105 4.16 22.02 -16.89
CA TRP A 105 3.84 20.93 -17.82
C TRP A 105 3.00 21.35 -19.01
N SER A 106 2.40 22.54 -18.98
CA SER A 106 1.65 23.09 -20.09
C SER A 106 2.51 23.82 -21.13
N GLN A 107 3.80 23.99 -20.85
CA GLN A 107 4.71 24.69 -21.73
C GLN A 107 5.38 23.73 -22.70
N TRP A 108 5.56 24.14 -23.95
CA TRP A 108 6.40 23.38 -24.89
C TRP A 108 7.85 23.36 -24.39
N PRO A 109 8.57 22.22 -24.46
CA PRO A 109 8.18 20.92 -25.04
C PRO A 109 7.48 19.95 -24.07
N PHE A 110 7.31 20.32 -22.80
CA PHE A 110 6.78 19.45 -21.75
C PHE A 110 5.31 19.08 -21.93
N SER A 111 4.51 19.98 -22.53
CA SER A 111 3.11 19.69 -22.89
C SER A 111 3.01 18.53 -23.88
N GLN A 112 3.90 18.48 -24.87
CA GLN A 112 3.99 17.35 -25.81
C GLN A 112 4.39 16.06 -25.09
N MET A 113 5.37 16.10 -24.18
CA MET A 113 5.78 14.92 -23.41
C MET A 113 4.64 14.39 -22.54
N ARG A 114 3.91 15.28 -21.88
CA ARG A 114 2.72 14.95 -21.08
C ARG A 114 1.63 14.29 -21.94
N THR A 115 1.24 14.93 -23.04
CA THR A 115 0.23 14.37 -23.96
C THR A 115 0.68 13.01 -24.51
N GLY A 116 1.95 12.91 -24.93
CA GLY A 116 2.51 11.65 -25.43
C GLY A 116 2.49 10.54 -24.38
N PHE A 117 2.77 10.88 -23.13
CA PHE A 117 2.70 9.93 -22.02
C PHE A 117 1.27 9.48 -21.73
N HIS A 118 0.31 10.39 -21.62
CA HIS A 118 -1.12 10.06 -21.47
C HIS A 118 -1.64 9.17 -22.61
N ASN A 119 -1.23 9.49 -23.83
CA ASN A 119 -1.56 8.68 -25.01
C ASN A 119 -0.90 7.30 -24.96
N THR A 120 0.31 7.18 -24.43
CA THR A 120 0.96 5.90 -24.20
C THR A 120 0.21 5.07 -23.15
N GLU A 121 -0.26 5.68 -22.06
CA GLU A 121 -1.11 5.01 -21.07
C GLU A 121 -2.45 4.56 -21.65
N ALA A 122 -3.10 5.41 -22.46
CA ALA A 122 -4.35 5.08 -23.13
C ALA A 122 -4.18 3.89 -24.09
N PHE A 123 -3.08 3.87 -24.86
CA PHE A 123 -2.75 2.73 -25.72
C PHE A 123 -2.56 1.44 -24.91
N TRP A 124 -1.76 1.47 -23.85
CA TRP A 124 -1.49 0.27 -23.05
C TRP A 124 -2.69 -0.24 -22.26
N ARG A 125 -3.64 0.64 -21.91
CA ARG A 125 -4.92 0.24 -21.31
C ARG A 125 -5.71 -0.70 -22.21
N GLU A 126 -5.66 -0.45 -23.52
CA GLU A 126 -6.24 -1.30 -24.55
C GLU A 126 -5.35 -2.49 -24.89
N ALA A 127 -4.05 -2.27 -25.08
CA ALA A 127 -3.12 -3.31 -25.49
C ALA A 127 -2.95 -4.42 -24.45
N ALA A 128 -3.11 -4.12 -23.16
CA ALA A 128 -3.05 -5.11 -22.07
C ALA A 128 -4.25 -6.08 -22.05
N GLN A 129 -5.27 -5.84 -22.88
CA GLN A 129 -6.48 -6.66 -22.96
C GLN A 129 -6.63 -7.25 -24.35
N VAL A 130 -6.52 -8.57 -24.42
CA VAL A 130 -6.65 -9.32 -25.67
C VAL A 130 -7.68 -10.44 -25.47
N PRO A 131 -8.63 -10.60 -26.41
CA PRO A 131 -9.60 -11.69 -26.34
C PRO A 131 -8.93 -13.06 -26.19
N GLY A 132 -9.46 -13.89 -25.29
CA GLY A 132 -8.99 -15.26 -25.04
C GLY A 132 -8.06 -15.41 -23.82
N MET A 133 -7.46 -14.31 -23.35
CA MET A 133 -6.67 -14.34 -22.12
C MET A 133 -7.52 -14.71 -20.89
N THR A 134 -6.88 -15.32 -19.88
CA THR A 134 -7.54 -15.51 -18.58
C THR A 134 -7.76 -14.15 -17.89
N ALA A 135 -8.79 -14.06 -17.03
CA ALA A 135 -9.05 -12.84 -16.26
C ALA A 135 -7.84 -12.45 -15.39
N HIS A 136 -7.24 -13.43 -14.70
CA HIS A 136 -6.06 -13.21 -13.86
C HIS A 136 -4.86 -12.68 -14.66
N HIS A 137 -4.57 -13.25 -15.83
CA HIS A 137 -3.46 -12.78 -16.67
C HIS A 137 -3.73 -11.38 -17.26
N THR A 138 -5.00 -11.07 -17.57
CA THR A 138 -5.39 -9.73 -18.02
C THR A 138 -5.14 -8.70 -16.92
N ASP A 139 -5.52 -9.01 -15.67
CA ASP A 139 -5.28 -8.13 -14.52
C ASP A 139 -3.79 -7.94 -14.24
N LEU A 140 -3.00 -9.03 -14.28
CA LEU A 140 -1.54 -8.96 -14.13
C LEU A 140 -0.91 -8.10 -15.23
N THR A 141 -1.25 -8.34 -16.50
CA THR A 141 -0.70 -7.60 -17.64
C THR A 141 -1.02 -6.11 -17.53
N ARG A 142 -2.28 -5.77 -17.22
CA ARG A 142 -2.70 -4.38 -17.01
C ARG A 142 -1.98 -3.73 -15.84
N PHE A 143 -1.88 -4.42 -14.71
CA PHE A 143 -1.21 -3.93 -13.52
C PHE A 143 0.27 -3.63 -13.81
N PHE A 144 1.01 -4.59 -14.38
CA PHE A 144 2.43 -4.40 -14.65
C PHE A 144 2.69 -3.42 -15.77
N ALA A 145 1.88 -3.39 -16.83
CA ALA A 145 1.98 -2.34 -17.86
C ALA A 145 1.90 -0.94 -17.22
N ARG A 146 0.96 -0.74 -16.30
CA ARG A 146 0.86 0.51 -15.53
C ARG A 146 2.11 0.77 -14.67
N GLN A 147 2.61 -0.23 -13.93
CA GLN A 147 3.83 -0.06 -13.12
C GLN A 147 5.04 0.33 -13.98
N TRP A 148 5.22 -0.29 -15.14
CA TRP A 148 6.30 0.04 -16.07
C TRP A 148 6.16 1.45 -16.65
N LEU A 149 4.97 1.85 -17.04
CA LEU A 149 4.70 3.21 -17.53
C LEU A 149 4.91 4.25 -16.43
N ASP A 150 4.40 3.99 -15.23
CA ASP A 150 4.57 4.86 -14.08
C ASP A 150 6.06 5.06 -13.75
N MET A 151 6.87 4.00 -13.84
CA MET A 151 8.33 4.08 -13.67
C MET A 151 9.01 4.91 -14.78
N LEU A 152 8.58 4.72 -16.03
CA LEU A 152 9.12 5.42 -17.20
C LEU A 152 8.56 6.82 -17.41
N SER A 153 7.67 7.29 -16.53
CA SER A 153 7.05 8.61 -16.62
C SER A 153 8.10 9.73 -16.73
N PRO A 154 7.88 10.72 -17.62
CA PRO A 154 8.78 11.86 -17.74
C PRO A 154 8.85 12.70 -16.45
N ALA A 155 7.88 12.57 -15.54
CA ALA A 155 7.91 13.23 -14.23
C ALA A 155 8.99 12.68 -13.30
N ASN A 156 9.48 11.44 -13.52
CA ASN A 156 10.44 10.79 -12.64
C ASN A 156 11.91 11.13 -12.94
N ARG A 157 12.19 11.88 -14.00
CA ARG A 157 13.57 12.23 -14.39
C ARG A 157 13.79 13.74 -14.34
N ALA A 158 14.89 14.14 -13.71
CA ALA A 158 15.28 15.55 -13.62
C ALA A 158 15.41 16.21 -15.01
N THR A 159 15.83 15.48 -16.03
CA THR A 159 16.02 16.00 -17.40
C THR A 159 14.72 16.22 -18.17
N THR A 160 13.60 15.64 -17.75
CA THR A 160 12.29 15.76 -18.43
C THR A 160 11.22 16.39 -17.56
N ASN A 161 11.48 16.58 -16.27
CA ASN A 161 10.55 17.23 -15.34
C ASN A 161 10.83 18.75 -15.28
N PRO A 162 9.92 19.60 -15.79
CA PRO A 162 10.13 21.05 -15.83
C PRO A 162 10.14 21.71 -14.45
N VAL A 163 9.45 21.12 -13.47
CA VAL A 163 9.40 21.63 -12.10
C VAL A 163 10.76 21.46 -11.44
N VAL A 164 11.36 20.28 -11.59
CA VAL A 164 12.70 19.98 -11.07
C VAL A 164 13.77 20.82 -11.77
N GLN A 165 13.68 20.99 -13.09
CA GLN A 165 14.62 21.84 -13.82
C GLN A 165 14.59 23.28 -13.34
N ARG A 166 13.38 23.83 -13.14
CA ARG A 166 13.21 25.19 -12.64
C ARG A 166 13.76 25.34 -11.22
N ASP A 167 13.39 24.43 -10.32
CA ASP A 167 13.91 24.45 -8.94
C ASP A 167 15.43 24.27 -8.91
N MET A 168 16.01 23.46 -9.79
CA MET A 168 17.47 23.30 -9.91
C MET A 168 18.15 24.61 -10.31
N LEU A 169 17.55 25.38 -11.21
CA LEU A 169 18.06 26.70 -11.61
C LEU A 169 17.91 27.72 -10.47
N GLU A 170 16.73 27.78 -9.84
CA GLU A 170 16.40 28.76 -8.80
C GLU A 170 17.18 28.51 -7.49
N SER A 171 17.30 27.24 -7.07
CA SER A 171 18.02 26.84 -5.86
C SER A 171 19.52 26.59 -6.07
N GLY A 172 20.00 26.68 -7.33
CA GLY A 172 21.34 26.27 -7.70
C GLY A 172 21.63 24.79 -7.38
N GLY A 173 20.61 23.92 -7.45
CA GLY A 173 20.71 22.47 -7.21
C GLY A 173 20.86 22.08 -5.73
N ALA A 174 20.35 22.88 -4.80
CA ALA A 174 20.47 22.61 -3.37
C ALA A 174 19.86 21.26 -2.96
N HIS A 175 18.71 20.88 -3.52
CA HIS A 175 18.05 19.60 -3.25
C HIS A 175 18.87 18.39 -3.75
N LEU A 176 19.57 18.51 -4.88
CA LEU A 176 20.44 17.44 -5.40
C LEU A 176 21.66 17.23 -4.51
N ARG A 177 22.27 18.32 -4.02
CA ARG A 177 23.37 18.24 -3.05
C ARG A 177 22.92 17.53 -1.78
N LYS A 178 21.76 17.91 -1.24
CA LYS A 178 21.18 17.28 -0.05
C LYS A 178 20.85 15.80 -0.30
N GLY A 179 20.27 15.48 -1.46
CA GLY A 179 20.01 14.09 -1.85
C GLY A 179 21.28 13.25 -1.98
N LEU A 180 22.36 13.81 -2.54
CA LEU A 180 23.67 13.14 -2.59
C LEU A 180 24.27 12.95 -1.19
N GLN A 181 24.13 13.92 -0.29
CA GLN A 181 24.55 13.78 1.10
C GLN A 181 23.79 12.64 1.79
N HIS A 182 22.46 12.58 1.65
CA HIS A 182 21.67 11.47 2.18
C HIS A 182 22.11 10.13 1.59
N TRP A 183 22.30 10.05 0.26
CA TRP A 183 22.78 8.83 -0.39
C TRP A 183 24.16 8.39 0.11
N LEU A 184 25.08 9.32 0.33
CA LEU A 184 26.39 9.02 0.91
C LEU A 184 26.26 8.49 2.35
N VAL A 185 25.38 9.07 3.16
CA VAL A 185 25.08 8.57 4.52
C VAL A 185 24.52 7.16 4.43
N ASP A 186 23.53 6.91 3.58
CA ASP A 186 22.89 5.60 3.42
C ASP A 186 23.88 4.54 2.92
N ALA A 187 24.77 4.91 1.99
CA ALA A 187 25.76 3.99 1.41
C ALA A 187 26.92 3.68 2.36
N THR A 188 27.29 4.61 3.25
CA THR A 188 28.45 4.46 4.15
C THR A 188 28.08 4.10 5.59
N GLY A 189 26.83 4.34 5.99
CA GLY A 189 26.36 4.20 7.37
C GLY A 189 26.94 5.24 8.33
N VAL A 190 27.67 6.24 7.85
CA VAL A 190 28.26 7.31 8.68
C VAL A 190 27.27 8.48 8.76
N PRO A 191 26.73 8.81 9.95
CA PRO A 191 25.77 9.91 10.08
C PRO A 191 26.40 11.26 9.69
N THR A 192 25.59 12.17 9.15
CA THR A 192 25.98 13.56 8.94
C THR A 192 26.37 14.19 10.30
N PRO A 193 27.49 14.94 10.40
CA PRO A 193 27.81 15.69 11.62
C PRO A 193 26.68 16.68 11.95
N GLY A 194 25.94 16.44 13.03
CA GLY A 194 24.77 17.22 13.46
C GLY A 194 23.43 16.49 13.42
N GLU A 195 23.33 15.36 12.70
CA GLU A 195 22.15 14.48 12.69
C GLU A 195 22.38 13.19 13.50
N ALA A 196 23.59 13.00 14.05
CA ALA A 196 23.93 11.96 15.01
C ALA A 196 23.27 12.15 16.39
N GLU A 197 22.03 12.63 16.43
CA GLU A 197 21.18 12.50 17.61
C GLU A 197 20.73 11.04 17.66
N PRO A 198 21.05 10.28 18.73
CA PRO A 198 20.81 8.85 18.76
C PRO A 198 19.31 8.55 18.60
N VAL A 199 19.01 7.56 17.76
CA VAL A 199 17.67 7.02 17.45
C VAL A 199 16.90 6.56 18.71
N GLU A 200 17.57 6.51 19.87
CA GLU A 200 17.01 6.18 21.18
C GLU A 200 16.23 7.33 21.88
N ARG A 201 15.87 8.41 21.17
CA ARG A 201 15.23 9.57 21.81
C ARG A 201 13.82 9.31 22.37
N PHE A 202 13.09 8.31 21.88
CA PHE A 202 11.70 8.07 22.26
C PHE A 202 11.46 6.65 22.75
N ARG A 203 11.09 6.53 24.03
CA ARG A 203 10.74 5.28 24.70
C ARG A 203 9.21 5.09 24.68
N VAL A 204 8.76 3.99 24.08
CA VAL A 204 7.33 3.62 24.06
C VAL A 204 6.84 3.37 25.49
N GLY A 205 5.69 3.96 25.83
CA GLY A 205 5.11 3.97 27.17
C GLY A 205 5.66 5.06 28.10
N HIS A 206 6.66 5.85 27.68
CA HIS A 206 7.21 6.97 28.46
C HIS A 206 7.17 8.30 27.69
N ASP A 207 7.63 8.31 26.44
CA ASP A 207 7.68 9.50 25.58
C ASP A 207 6.59 9.46 24.50
N VAL A 208 6.23 8.26 24.05
CA VAL A 208 5.16 7.98 23.08
C VAL A 208 4.23 6.88 23.60
N ALA A 209 2.98 6.79 23.11
CA ALA A 209 1.98 5.84 23.60
C ALA A 209 1.67 6.00 25.10
N VAL A 210 1.58 7.25 25.55
CA VAL A 210 1.43 7.61 26.98
C VAL A 210 -0.02 7.84 27.40
N THR A 211 -1.00 7.67 26.50
CA THR A 211 -2.40 7.81 26.88
C THR A 211 -2.78 6.69 27.85
N PRO A 212 -3.26 7.00 29.07
CA PRO A 212 -3.52 5.97 30.06
C PRO A 212 -4.52 4.93 29.55
N GLY A 213 -4.14 3.67 29.62
CA GLY A 213 -4.97 2.55 29.16
C GLY A 213 -4.53 1.23 29.77
N LYS A 214 -5.32 0.18 29.56
CA LYS A 214 -5.05 -1.17 30.04
C LYS A 214 -5.34 -2.19 28.96
N VAL A 215 -4.51 -3.23 28.87
CA VAL A 215 -4.82 -4.40 28.07
C VAL A 215 -5.98 -5.14 28.73
N VAL A 216 -7.09 -5.28 28.01
CA VAL A 216 -8.32 -5.93 28.49
C VAL A 216 -8.56 -7.29 27.86
N TYR A 217 -7.87 -7.60 26.77
CA TYR A 217 -7.88 -8.90 26.11
C TYR A 217 -6.54 -9.13 25.41
N ARG A 218 -6.10 -10.39 25.36
CA ARG A 218 -4.88 -10.81 24.68
C ARG A 218 -5.06 -12.23 24.14
N ASN A 219 -4.59 -12.47 22.92
CA ASN A 219 -4.48 -13.82 22.36
C ASN A 219 -3.12 -14.00 21.65
N ALA A 220 -3.02 -14.98 20.76
CA ALA A 220 -1.77 -15.28 20.04
C ALA A 220 -1.31 -14.15 19.09
N LEU A 221 -2.24 -13.32 18.60
CA LEU A 221 -2.00 -12.33 17.53
C LEU A 221 -2.12 -10.88 18.00
N ILE A 222 -2.94 -10.61 19.02
CA ILE A 222 -3.28 -9.24 19.42
C ILE A 222 -3.27 -9.02 20.93
N GLU A 223 -3.09 -7.75 21.28
CA GLU A 223 -3.52 -7.17 22.54
C GLU A 223 -4.60 -6.13 22.26
N LEU A 224 -5.68 -6.15 23.03
CA LEU A 224 -6.72 -5.12 22.96
C LEU A 224 -6.55 -4.17 24.15
N ILE A 225 -6.26 -2.91 23.85
CA ILE A 225 -6.07 -1.85 24.84
C ILE A 225 -7.39 -1.08 24.96
N ARG A 226 -7.90 -0.94 26.18
CA ARG A 226 -8.97 0.01 26.52
C ARG A 226 -8.36 1.22 27.20
N TYR A 227 -8.57 2.40 26.65
CA TYR A 227 -8.07 3.63 27.26
C TYR A 227 -8.97 4.11 28.40
N ALA A 228 -8.35 4.76 29.39
CA ALA A 228 -9.05 5.34 30.52
C ALA A 228 -9.86 6.57 30.07
N PRO A 229 -11.11 6.72 30.51
CA PRO A 229 -11.93 7.88 30.17
C PRO A 229 -11.33 9.16 30.75
N GLN A 230 -11.38 10.26 30.00
CA GLN A 230 -10.93 11.59 30.45
C GLN A 230 -12.09 12.56 30.70
N THR A 231 -13.33 12.05 30.67
CA THR A 231 -14.57 12.79 30.91
C THR A 231 -15.43 12.06 31.94
N ALA A 232 -16.36 12.79 32.59
CA ALA A 232 -17.26 12.21 33.59
C ALA A 232 -18.35 11.32 32.97
N LYS A 233 -18.73 11.58 31.72
CA LYS A 233 -19.68 10.79 30.94
C LYS A 233 -19.07 10.48 29.58
N VAL A 234 -19.39 9.31 29.04
CA VAL A 234 -18.94 8.86 27.73
C VAL A 234 -20.13 8.54 26.83
N HIS A 235 -19.90 8.56 25.52
CA HIS A 235 -20.86 8.05 24.54
C HIS A 235 -21.13 6.54 24.76
N PRO A 236 -22.36 6.08 24.50
CA PRO A 236 -22.72 4.68 24.72
C PRO A 236 -22.02 3.74 23.74
N GLU A 237 -21.84 4.14 22.47
CA GLU A 237 -21.12 3.36 21.47
C GLU A 237 -19.59 3.54 21.61
N PRO A 238 -18.82 2.46 21.81
CA PRO A 238 -17.36 2.54 21.83
C PRO A 238 -16.79 2.67 20.41
N VAL A 239 -15.56 3.16 20.32
CA VAL A 239 -14.76 3.21 19.10
C VAL A 239 -13.69 2.13 19.18
N LEU A 240 -13.66 1.21 18.21
CA LEU A 240 -12.59 0.22 18.01
C LEU A 240 -11.69 0.67 16.86
N ILE A 241 -10.42 0.89 17.17
CA ILE A 241 -9.40 1.24 16.18
C ILE A 241 -8.58 -0.01 15.85
N VAL A 242 -8.53 -0.35 14.56
CA VAL A 242 -7.77 -1.45 13.98
C VAL A 242 -6.64 -0.84 13.13
N PRO A 243 -5.47 -0.54 13.71
CA PRO A 243 -4.39 0.10 12.98
C PRO A 243 -3.79 -0.85 11.93
N SER A 244 -3.05 -0.30 10.96
CA SER A 244 -2.21 -1.09 10.06
C SER A 244 -1.23 -1.97 10.84
N TRP A 245 -1.00 -3.21 10.37
CA TRP A 245 0.00 -4.12 10.96
C TRP A 245 1.43 -3.86 10.46
N ILE A 246 1.61 -3.02 9.44
CA ILE A 246 2.94 -2.65 8.92
C ILE A 246 3.63 -1.68 9.89
N MET A 247 2.86 -0.77 10.47
CA MET A 247 3.32 0.16 11.51
C MET A 247 2.82 -0.29 12.89
N LYS A 248 3.39 0.30 13.95
CA LYS A 248 2.90 0.06 15.31
C LYS A 248 1.69 0.94 15.63
N PHE A 249 0.81 0.43 16.49
CA PHE A 249 -0.44 1.08 16.88
C PHE A 249 -0.24 2.53 17.39
N TYR A 250 0.91 2.80 18.01
CA TYR A 250 1.22 4.10 18.62
C TYR A 250 1.41 5.22 17.59
N ILE A 251 1.37 4.96 16.28
CA ILE A 251 1.24 6.05 15.29
C ILE A 251 -0.04 6.88 15.50
N LEU A 252 -1.08 6.26 16.08
CA LEU A 252 -2.34 6.91 16.44
C LEU A 252 -2.35 7.43 17.90
N ASP A 253 -1.30 7.12 18.65
CA ASP A 253 -1.09 7.55 20.04
C ASP A 253 0.38 7.94 20.25
N LEU A 254 0.86 8.94 19.51
CA LEU A 254 2.25 9.39 19.59
C LEU A 254 2.50 10.13 20.91
N SER A 255 2.57 11.46 20.87
CA SER A 255 2.75 12.30 22.05
C SER A 255 1.42 12.94 22.47
N PRO A 256 1.31 13.55 23.67
CA PRO A 256 0.06 14.13 24.13
C PRO A 256 -0.56 15.19 23.21
N HIS A 257 0.24 15.89 22.38
CA HIS A 257 -0.26 16.94 21.50
C HIS A 257 -0.63 16.47 20.09
N ASN A 258 -0.26 15.24 19.70
CA ASN A 258 -0.56 14.66 18.39
C ASN A 258 -1.11 13.22 18.48
N SER A 259 -1.77 12.90 19.58
CA SER A 259 -2.46 11.62 19.80
C SER A 259 -3.94 11.70 19.43
N LEU A 260 -4.34 10.91 18.43
CA LEU A 260 -5.75 10.74 18.05
C LEU A 260 -6.53 10.07 19.18
N VAL A 261 -5.94 9.05 19.81
CA VAL A 261 -6.56 8.34 20.93
C VAL A 261 -6.88 9.31 22.07
N ARG A 262 -5.90 10.13 22.48
CA ARG A 262 -6.07 11.12 23.54
C ARG A 262 -7.18 12.12 23.19
N TYR A 263 -7.22 12.57 21.94
CA TYR A 263 -8.29 13.45 21.46
C TYR A 263 -9.66 12.78 21.63
N LEU A 264 -9.83 11.54 21.16
CA LEU A 264 -11.11 10.83 21.22
C LEU A 264 -11.59 10.55 22.65
N VAL A 265 -10.70 10.12 23.56
CA VAL A 265 -11.09 9.95 24.98
C VAL A 265 -11.41 11.28 25.66
N GLY A 266 -10.77 12.38 25.22
CA GLY A 266 -11.08 13.73 25.66
C GLY A 266 -12.42 14.27 25.14
N GLN A 267 -12.88 13.78 23.98
CA GLN A 267 -14.23 14.04 23.44
C GLN A 267 -15.31 13.14 24.09
N GLY A 268 -14.93 12.25 25.02
CA GLY A 268 -15.87 11.39 25.72
C GLY A 268 -16.20 10.09 25.00
N HIS A 269 -15.37 9.62 24.07
CA HIS A 269 -15.53 8.26 23.53
C HIS A 269 -14.86 7.22 24.43
N THR A 270 -15.48 6.04 24.54
CA THR A 270 -14.75 4.84 25.02
C THR A 270 -13.94 4.29 23.86
N VAL A 271 -12.61 4.38 23.94
CA VAL A 271 -11.71 4.00 22.85
C VAL A 271 -11.01 2.67 23.15
N TYR A 272 -11.04 1.78 22.17
CA TYR A 272 -10.27 0.55 22.11
C TYR A 272 -9.28 0.62 20.96
N MET A 273 -8.07 0.10 21.17
CA MET A 273 -7.05 -0.02 20.14
C MET A 273 -6.54 -1.45 20.10
N LEU A 274 -6.51 -2.01 18.90
CA LEU A 274 -5.88 -3.28 18.62
C LEU A 274 -4.37 -3.05 18.44
N SER A 275 -3.56 -3.77 19.22
CA SER A 275 -2.11 -3.80 19.08
C SER A 275 -1.67 -5.16 18.55
N TRP A 276 -1.24 -5.19 17.29
CA TRP A 276 -0.73 -6.40 16.64
C TRP A 276 0.59 -6.85 17.28
N ARG A 277 0.70 -8.16 17.53
CA ARG A 277 1.97 -8.80 17.85
C ARG A 277 2.93 -8.69 16.66
N ASN A 278 4.22 -8.49 16.92
CA ASN A 278 5.22 -8.63 15.87
C ASN A 278 5.37 -10.10 15.49
N PRO A 279 5.22 -10.46 14.21
CA PRO A 279 5.37 -11.85 13.79
C PRO A 279 6.81 -12.31 14.01
N ASP A 280 6.96 -13.57 14.41
CA ASP A 280 8.23 -14.29 14.41
C ASP A 280 8.20 -15.50 13.46
N ALA A 281 9.26 -16.32 13.46
CA ALA A 281 9.36 -17.46 12.56
C ALA A 281 8.22 -18.49 12.73
N GLN A 282 7.58 -18.53 13.90
CA GLN A 282 6.46 -19.43 14.19
C GLN A 282 5.15 -18.96 13.51
N ASP A 283 5.07 -17.67 13.18
CA ASP A 283 3.89 -17.04 12.58
C ASP A 283 3.89 -17.13 11.04
N ALA A 284 4.88 -17.80 10.44
CA ALA A 284 5.06 -17.89 8.98
C ALA A 284 3.89 -18.55 8.23
N GLN A 285 3.04 -19.31 8.94
CA GLN A 285 1.86 -19.98 8.37
C GLN A 285 0.55 -19.24 8.67
N LEU A 286 0.60 -18.07 9.33
CA LEU A 286 -0.61 -17.27 9.53
C LEU A 286 -1.16 -16.80 8.20
N THR A 287 -2.45 -16.99 8.03
CA THR A 287 -3.22 -16.61 6.85
C THR A 287 -4.02 -15.33 7.11
N MET A 288 -4.57 -14.72 6.06
CA MET A 288 -5.44 -13.57 6.22
C MET A 288 -6.69 -13.89 7.07
N ASP A 289 -7.18 -15.13 7.00
CA ASP A 289 -8.30 -15.60 7.81
C ASP A 289 -7.95 -15.64 9.31
N ASP A 290 -6.70 -15.95 9.65
CA ASP A 290 -6.23 -15.90 11.04
C ASP A 290 -6.21 -14.47 11.57
N TYR A 291 -5.76 -13.50 10.76
CA TYR A 291 -5.81 -12.07 11.11
C TYR A 291 -7.23 -11.54 11.24
N LEU A 292 -8.16 -12.02 10.42
CA LEU A 292 -9.57 -11.66 10.55
C LEU A 292 -10.17 -12.22 11.84
N ARG A 293 -9.98 -13.52 12.10
CA ARG A 293 -10.56 -14.22 13.25
C ARG A 293 -9.90 -13.80 14.56
N LEU A 294 -8.60 -14.05 14.69
CA LEU A 294 -7.82 -13.79 15.90
C LEU A 294 -7.52 -12.30 16.10
N GLY A 295 -7.63 -11.48 15.06
CA GLY A 295 -7.50 -10.03 15.19
C GLY A 295 -8.84 -9.36 15.40
N VAL A 296 -9.51 -9.03 14.29
CA VAL A 296 -10.66 -8.13 14.30
C VAL A 296 -11.87 -8.73 15.01
N LEU A 297 -12.21 -10.00 14.74
CA LEU A 297 -13.42 -10.62 15.28
C LEU A 297 -13.30 -10.92 16.77
N ASP A 298 -12.17 -11.47 17.21
CA ASP A 298 -11.89 -11.69 18.64
C ASP A 298 -11.88 -10.37 19.43
N ALA A 299 -11.30 -9.30 18.86
CA ALA A 299 -11.36 -7.97 19.48
C ALA A 299 -12.80 -7.45 19.62
N LEU A 300 -13.62 -7.56 18.57
CA LEU A 300 -15.04 -7.18 18.62
C LEU A 300 -15.81 -8.00 19.65
N GLN A 301 -15.54 -9.30 19.75
CA GLN A 301 -16.15 -10.15 20.77
C GLN A 301 -15.75 -9.71 22.18
N ALA A 302 -14.48 -9.38 22.42
CA ALA A 302 -14.00 -8.86 23.69
C ALA A 302 -14.64 -7.50 24.05
N VAL A 303 -14.84 -6.61 23.08
CA VAL A 303 -15.59 -5.36 23.29
C VAL A 303 -17.05 -5.67 23.65
N GLY A 304 -17.71 -6.57 22.92
CA GLY A 304 -19.09 -7.01 23.18
C GLY A 304 -19.26 -7.66 24.55
N ALA A 305 -18.26 -8.37 25.07
CA ALA A 305 -18.29 -8.92 26.42
C ALA A 305 -18.25 -7.84 27.53
N GLN A 306 -17.71 -6.65 27.24
CA GLN A 306 -17.59 -5.55 28.19
C GLN A 306 -18.81 -4.61 28.18
N HIS A 307 -19.46 -4.44 27.03
CA HIS A 307 -20.59 -3.50 26.83
C HIS A 307 -21.94 -4.18 26.58
N GLY A 308 -21.95 -5.47 26.24
CA GLY A 308 -23.11 -6.20 25.74
C GLY A 308 -23.09 -6.32 24.21
N THR A 309 -23.56 -7.44 23.68
CA THR A 309 -23.50 -7.78 22.24
C THR A 309 -24.48 -7.01 21.35
N GLN A 310 -25.35 -6.20 21.95
CA GLN A 310 -26.36 -5.39 21.25
C GLN A 310 -25.92 -3.93 21.08
N VAL A 311 -24.79 -3.53 21.68
CA VAL A 311 -24.28 -2.15 21.57
C VAL A 311 -23.52 -2.01 20.25
N PRO A 312 -23.92 -1.06 19.37
CA PRO A 312 -23.16 -0.78 18.15
C PRO A 312 -21.74 -0.31 18.48
N VAL A 313 -20.78 -0.69 17.65
CA VAL A 313 -19.37 -0.28 17.78
C VAL A 313 -18.98 0.50 16.54
N HIS A 314 -18.38 1.67 16.72
CA HIS A 314 -17.76 2.41 15.62
C HIS A 314 -16.38 1.82 15.33
N ALA A 315 -16.15 1.34 14.11
CA ALA A 315 -14.86 0.80 13.69
C ALA A 315 -14.08 1.82 12.85
N MET A 316 -12.78 1.92 13.10
CA MET A 316 -11.80 2.68 12.31
C MET A 316 -10.67 1.73 11.90
N GLY A 317 -10.30 1.71 10.62
CA GLY A 317 -9.19 0.93 10.06
C GLY A 317 -8.32 1.76 9.14
#